data_AF-A0A662W193-F1
#
_entry.id   AF-A0A662W193-F1
#
_cell.length_a   1.000
_cell.length_b   1.000
_cell.length_c   1.000
_cell.angle_alpha   90.00
_cell.angle_beta   90.00
_cell.angle_gamma   90.00
#
_symmetry.space_group_name_H-M   'P 1'
#
loop_
_entity.id
_entity.type
_entity.pdbx_description
1 polymer ?
#
loop_
_entity_poly.entity_id
_entity_poly.type
_entity_poly.pdbx_seq_one_letter_code
_entity_poly.pdbx_strand_id
1 'polypeptide(L)'
;RQLISIKKQLRDWRVAIEYAKGLGYENIALWGTSFSGGHVLQLSSEIEVSAVVAQVPFVDGMASVRAIHNVGSILTLTFFGLVDRAAALFGKSYRLPIVAEPGKRAFMNTPESIRYLEIIPEGVKWENLAPARIALEVSFYRPIKVVKKIRCPVLYVVAEGDTIAPAQITLEAAKQTPKAEIVKFDGGHFDGYLDLLDSYVEEEHSFFTKHLLS
;
A
#
# COMPACT_ATOMS: atom_id res chain seq x y z
N ARG A 1 -6.29 19.07 -2.37
CA ARG A 1 -6.61 17.98 -1.41
C ARG A 1 -6.70 16.65 -2.18
N GLN A 2 -6.59 15.50 -1.51
CA GLN A 2 -6.65 14.15 -2.14
C GLN A 2 -5.58 13.90 -3.24
N LEU A 3 -4.39 14.49 -3.11
CA LEU A 3 -3.28 14.17 -3.99
C LEU A 3 -2.60 12.90 -3.49
N ILE A 4 -2.59 11.87 -4.32
CA ILE A 4 -1.74 10.70 -4.12
C ILE A 4 -0.46 10.96 -4.91
N SER A 5 0.66 11.07 -4.21
CA SER A 5 2.00 11.19 -4.80
C SER A 5 2.99 10.47 -3.92
N ILE A 6 3.67 9.48 -4.49
CA ILE A 6 4.53 8.56 -3.75
C ILE A 6 5.68 9.33 -3.11
N LYS A 7 6.32 10.21 -3.89
CA LYS A 7 7.40 11.07 -3.40
C LYS A 7 6.97 11.96 -2.23
N LYS A 8 5.78 12.57 -2.31
CA LYS A 8 5.28 13.46 -1.25
C LYS A 8 4.89 12.67 -0.01
N GLN A 9 4.17 11.56 -0.16
CA GLN A 9 3.82 10.70 0.96
C GLN A 9 5.07 10.18 1.67
N LEU A 10 6.04 9.61 0.94
CA LEU A 10 7.30 9.18 1.54
C LEU A 10 8.03 10.34 2.23
N ARG A 11 7.97 11.57 1.71
CA ARG A 11 8.52 12.75 2.40
C ARG A 11 7.79 13.02 3.71
N ASP A 12 6.45 13.02 3.70
CA ASP A 12 5.63 13.28 4.89
C ASP A 12 5.90 12.22 5.98
N TRP A 13 6.03 10.96 5.60
CA TRP A 13 6.44 9.88 6.51
C TRP A 13 7.82 10.13 7.11
N ARG A 14 8.83 10.54 6.31
CA ARG A 14 10.15 10.89 6.86
C ARG A 14 10.06 12.02 7.87
N VAL A 15 9.27 13.06 7.58
CA VAL A 15 9.06 14.17 8.53
C VAL A 15 8.39 13.68 9.82
N ALA A 16 7.40 12.79 9.73
CA ALA A 16 6.73 12.24 10.91
C ALA A 16 7.67 11.39 11.78
N ILE A 17 8.52 10.57 11.16
CA ILE A 17 9.53 9.76 11.86
C ILE A 17 10.55 10.66 12.56
N GLU A 18 11.11 11.64 11.85
CA GLU A 18 12.07 12.58 12.44
C GLU A 18 11.44 13.42 13.57
N TYR A 19 10.17 13.81 13.41
CA TYR A 19 9.43 14.49 14.48
C TYR A 19 9.29 13.62 15.73
N ALA A 20 8.93 12.33 15.57
CA ALA A 20 8.85 11.40 16.69
C ALA A 20 10.22 11.20 17.36
N LYS A 21 11.31 11.07 16.60
CA LYS A 21 12.68 11.02 17.14
C LYS A 21 13.02 12.28 17.93
N GLY A 22 12.64 13.45 17.41
CA GLY A 22 12.83 14.74 18.09
C GLY A 22 12.07 14.88 19.41
N LEU A 23 11.01 14.10 19.62
CA LEU A 23 10.29 14.00 20.90
C LEU A 23 10.92 12.99 21.89
N GLY A 24 11.99 12.29 21.50
CA GLY A 24 12.67 11.30 22.33
C GLY A 24 12.13 9.88 22.21
N TYR A 25 11.31 9.57 21.22
CA TYR A 25 10.88 8.18 20.96
C TYR A 25 12.02 7.41 20.28
N GLU A 26 12.58 6.42 20.99
CA GLU A 26 13.68 5.58 20.50
C GLU A 26 13.18 4.33 19.77
N ASN A 27 12.07 3.73 20.23
CA ASN A 27 11.49 2.53 19.65
C ASN A 27 10.35 2.84 18.67
N ILE A 28 10.70 3.33 17.48
CA ILE A 28 9.70 3.68 16.45
C ILE A 28 9.44 2.48 15.55
N ALA A 29 8.17 2.07 15.46
CA ALA A 29 7.70 1.11 14.47
C ALA A 29 6.91 1.78 13.36
N LEU A 30 6.92 1.16 12.18
CA LEU A 30 6.07 1.56 11.05
C LEU A 30 5.00 0.50 10.80
N TRP A 31 3.76 0.94 10.66
CA TRP A 31 2.64 0.10 10.26
C TRP A 31 2.06 0.65 8.97
N GLY A 32 1.88 -0.21 7.97
CA GLY A 32 1.35 0.19 6.67
C GLY A 32 0.52 -0.91 6.06
N THR A 33 -0.63 -0.53 5.50
CA THR A 33 -1.55 -1.45 4.84
C THR A 33 -1.73 -1.11 3.35
N SER A 34 -1.90 -2.14 2.52
CA SER A 34 -2.08 -2.02 1.07
C SER A 34 -0.97 -1.15 0.45
N PHE A 35 -1.34 -0.05 -0.22
CA PHE A 35 -0.39 0.89 -0.81
C PHE A 35 0.66 1.43 0.16
N SER A 36 0.25 1.71 1.41
CA SER A 36 1.16 2.19 2.46
C SER A 36 2.04 1.07 3.05
N GLY A 37 1.64 -0.20 2.90
CA GLY A 37 2.50 -1.35 3.17
C GLY A 37 3.77 -1.32 2.31
N GLY A 38 3.65 -0.88 1.06
CA GLY A 38 4.81 -0.59 0.21
C GLY A 38 5.68 0.55 0.73
N HIS A 39 5.07 1.61 1.29
CA HIS A 39 5.78 2.76 1.83
C HIS A 39 6.61 2.40 3.05
N VAL A 40 6.07 1.65 4.00
CA VAL A 40 6.82 1.26 5.20
C VAL A 40 8.00 0.35 4.85
N LEU A 41 7.86 -0.51 3.83
CA LEU A 41 8.97 -1.30 3.28
C LEU A 41 10.03 -0.44 2.58
N GLN A 42 9.61 0.54 1.77
CA GLN A 42 10.53 1.49 1.13
C GLN A 42 11.29 2.31 2.18
N LEU A 43 10.59 2.85 3.18
CA LEU A 43 11.18 3.71 4.22
C LEU A 43 12.16 2.95 5.11
N SER A 44 11.80 1.75 5.56
CA SER A 44 12.67 0.91 6.40
C SER A 44 13.93 0.39 5.68
N SER A 45 13.97 0.49 4.35
CA SER A 45 15.18 0.23 3.57
C SER A 45 16.19 1.40 3.58
N GLU A 46 15.75 2.58 4.03
CA GLU A 46 16.52 3.83 4.02
C GLU A 46 16.72 4.43 5.41
N ILE A 47 15.78 4.17 6.33
CA ILE A 47 15.72 4.75 7.67
C ILE A 47 15.65 3.63 8.68
N GLU A 48 16.47 3.75 9.72
CA GLU A 48 16.43 2.83 10.85
C GLU A 48 15.18 3.08 11.70
N VAL A 49 14.41 2.01 11.86
CA VAL A 49 13.20 1.87 12.68
C VAL A 49 13.28 0.51 13.40
N SER A 50 12.56 0.34 14.49
CA SER A 50 12.68 -0.84 15.36
C SER A 50 11.94 -2.05 14.83
N ALA A 51 10.79 -1.85 14.19
CA ALA A 51 9.98 -2.92 13.59
C ALA A 51 9.06 -2.40 12.49
N VAL A 52 8.63 -3.27 11.59
CA VAL A 52 7.68 -2.94 10.52
C VAL A 52 6.58 -3.98 10.43
N VAL A 53 5.33 -3.54 10.31
CA VAL A 53 4.21 -4.37 9.86
C VAL A 53 3.76 -3.88 8.49
N ALA A 54 3.74 -4.81 7.53
CA ALA A 54 3.28 -4.58 6.17
C ALA A 54 2.06 -5.48 5.90
N GLN A 55 0.87 -4.91 6.05
CA GLN A 55 -0.41 -5.60 5.87
C GLN A 55 -0.86 -5.57 4.40
N VAL A 56 -1.16 -6.73 3.83
CA VAL A 56 -1.57 -6.91 2.41
C VAL A 56 -0.80 -5.99 1.43
N PRO A 57 0.54 -5.92 1.53
CA PRO A 57 1.28 -4.76 1.04
C PRO A 57 1.38 -4.73 -0.49
N PHE A 58 1.26 -3.52 -1.04
CA PHE A 58 1.66 -3.25 -2.41
C PHE A 58 3.19 -3.25 -2.53
N VAL A 59 3.77 -4.25 -3.19
CA VAL A 59 5.23 -4.42 -3.26
C VAL A 59 5.83 -4.25 -4.66
N ASP A 60 5.04 -4.35 -5.74
CA ASP A 60 5.54 -4.20 -7.11
C ASP A 60 4.47 -3.73 -8.10
N GLY A 61 4.52 -2.46 -8.50
CA GLY A 61 3.61 -1.91 -9.49
C GLY A 61 3.74 -2.50 -10.90
N MET A 62 4.91 -3.02 -11.27
CA MET A 62 5.05 -3.74 -12.54
C MET A 62 4.38 -5.12 -12.48
N ALA A 63 4.30 -5.74 -11.31
CA ALA A 63 3.52 -6.96 -11.14
C ALA A 63 2.02 -6.65 -11.26
N SER A 64 1.54 -5.58 -10.61
CA SER A 64 0.15 -5.12 -10.73
C SER A 64 -0.23 -4.79 -12.17
N VAL A 65 0.63 -4.07 -12.92
CA VAL A 65 0.37 -3.78 -14.35
C VAL A 65 0.32 -5.05 -15.19
N ARG A 66 1.19 -6.03 -14.93
CA ARG A 66 1.20 -7.31 -15.66
C ARG A 66 -0.02 -8.20 -15.35
N ALA A 67 -0.63 -8.03 -14.16
CA ALA A 67 -1.87 -8.73 -13.80
C ALA A 67 -3.11 -8.16 -14.51
N ILE A 68 -3.01 -6.97 -15.13
CA ILE A 68 -4.11 -6.38 -15.91
C ILE A 68 -4.16 -7.05 -17.29
N HIS A 69 -5.12 -7.97 -17.47
CA HIS A 69 -5.31 -8.70 -18.73
C HIS A 69 -5.86 -7.83 -19.88
N ASN A 70 -6.48 -6.68 -19.57
CA ASN A 70 -7.04 -5.78 -20.56
C ASN A 70 -6.07 -4.64 -20.90
N VAL A 71 -5.40 -4.74 -22.05
CA VAL A 71 -4.48 -3.71 -22.57
C VAL A 71 -5.18 -2.35 -22.72
N GLY A 72 -6.46 -2.34 -23.08
CA GLY A 72 -7.26 -1.11 -23.16
C GLY A 72 -7.37 -0.38 -21.82
N SER A 73 -7.46 -1.11 -20.71
CA SER A 73 -7.44 -0.51 -19.36
C SER A 73 -6.10 0.15 -19.05
N ILE A 74 -4.99 -0.49 -19.40
CA ILE A 74 -3.63 0.06 -19.21
C ILE A 74 -3.47 1.35 -20.02
N LEU A 75 -3.85 1.33 -21.31
CA LEU A 75 -3.77 2.49 -22.19
C LEU A 75 -4.66 3.63 -21.68
N THR A 76 -5.86 3.31 -21.21
CA THR A 76 -6.81 4.27 -20.64
C THR A 76 -6.23 4.97 -19.41
N LEU A 77 -5.72 4.21 -18.44
CA LEU A 77 -5.11 4.78 -17.22
C LEU A 77 -3.86 5.58 -17.54
N THR A 78 -3.04 5.13 -18.49
CA THR A 78 -1.85 5.85 -18.96
C THR A 78 -2.23 7.18 -19.61
N PHE A 79 -3.20 7.17 -20.52
CA PHE A 79 -3.68 8.37 -21.21
C PHE A 79 -4.20 9.41 -20.21
N PHE A 80 -5.11 9.02 -19.32
CA PHE A 80 -5.64 9.95 -18.32
C PHE A 80 -4.58 10.39 -17.31
N GLY A 81 -3.61 9.54 -17.00
CA GLY A 81 -2.45 9.91 -16.19
C GLY A 81 -1.62 11.03 -16.82
N LEU A 82 -1.38 10.97 -18.13
CA LEU A 82 -0.68 12.01 -18.88
C LEU A 82 -1.51 13.30 -18.96
N VAL A 83 -2.82 13.19 -19.22
CA VAL A 83 -3.75 14.33 -19.22
C VAL A 83 -3.74 15.05 -17.86
N ASP A 84 -3.83 14.30 -16.75
CA ASP A 84 -3.79 14.88 -15.41
C ASP A 84 -2.42 15.49 -15.08
N ARG A 85 -1.32 14.90 -15.57
CA ARG A 85 0.01 15.47 -15.40
C ARG A 85 0.16 16.81 -16.13
N ALA A 86 -0.38 16.94 -17.34
CA ALA A 86 -0.43 18.19 -18.08
C ALA A 86 -1.34 19.22 -17.39
N ALA A 87 -2.53 18.80 -16.94
CA ALA A 87 -3.47 19.66 -16.21
C ALA A 87 -2.86 20.22 -14.92
N ALA A 88 -2.02 19.44 -14.23
CA ALA A 88 -1.34 19.87 -13.00
C ALA A 88 -0.42 21.08 -13.20
N LEU A 89 0.14 21.28 -14.41
CA LEU A 89 0.94 22.47 -14.74
C LEU A 89 0.12 23.77 -14.66
N PHE A 90 -1.21 23.66 -14.76
CA PHE A 90 -2.15 24.78 -14.67
C PHE A 90 -2.95 24.77 -13.36
N GLY A 91 -2.48 24.04 -12.33
CA GLY A 91 -3.17 23.93 -11.04
C GLY A 91 -4.48 23.13 -11.09
N LYS A 92 -4.76 22.41 -12.18
CA LYS A 92 -5.96 21.57 -12.35
C LYS A 92 -5.64 20.10 -12.09
N SER A 93 -6.69 19.29 -11.96
CA SER A 93 -6.53 17.83 -11.87
C SER A 93 -7.66 17.11 -12.59
N TYR A 94 -7.29 16.16 -13.44
CA TYR A 94 -8.20 15.16 -13.99
C TYR A 94 -8.19 13.94 -13.08
N ARG A 95 -9.36 13.50 -12.65
CA ARG A 95 -9.52 12.50 -11.59
C ARG A 95 -10.29 11.30 -12.13
N LEU A 96 -9.98 10.12 -11.61
CA LEU A 96 -10.64 8.86 -11.95
C LEU A 96 -11.14 8.18 -10.67
N PRO A 97 -12.19 7.35 -10.75
CA PRO A 97 -12.65 6.56 -9.62
C PRO A 97 -11.55 5.68 -9.03
N ILE A 98 -11.48 5.62 -7.71
CA ILE A 98 -10.59 4.72 -6.97
C ILE A 98 -11.08 3.27 -7.18
N VAL A 99 -12.36 3.04 -6.93
CA VAL A 99 -13.04 1.75 -7.09
C VAL A 99 -14.20 1.86 -8.08
N ALA A 100 -14.42 0.83 -8.90
CA ALA A 100 -15.66 0.66 -9.66
C ALA A 100 -15.93 -0.82 -9.94
N GLU A 101 -17.12 -1.11 -10.46
CA GLU A 101 -17.51 -2.45 -10.92
C GLU A 101 -16.54 -3.00 -11.99
N PRO A 102 -16.42 -4.34 -12.11
CA PRO A 102 -15.62 -4.96 -13.15
C PRO A 102 -15.90 -4.44 -14.56
N GLY A 103 -14.82 -4.16 -15.29
CA GLY A 103 -14.88 -3.61 -16.65
C GLY A 103 -15.16 -2.10 -16.73
N LYS A 104 -15.43 -1.42 -15.60
CA LYS A 104 -15.52 0.05 -15.57
C LYS A 104 -14.14 0.69 -15.40
N ARG A 105 -14.03 1.96 -15.79
CA ARG A 105 -12.78 2.74 -15.67
C ARG A 105 -12.59 3.22 -14.23
N ALA A 106 -11.66 2.58 -13.51
CA ALA A 106 -11.20 2.95 -12.17
C ALA A 106 -9.77 2.44 -11.95
N PHE A 107 -9.15 2.84 -10.84
CA PHE A 107 -7.85 2.27 -10.44
C PHE A 107 -7.96 0.83 -9.96
N MET A 108 -9.07 0.48 -9.30
CA MET A 108 -9.39 -0.86 -8.85
C MET A 108 -10.78 -1.23 -9.39
N ASN A 109 -10.85 -2.32 -10.15
CA ASN A 109 -12.07 -2.78 -10.81
C ASN A 109 -12.15 -4.31 -10.90
N THR A 110 -11.67 -5.00 -9.86
CA THR A 110 -11.91 -6.44 -9.66
C THR A 110 -13.23 -6.65 -8.90
N PRO A 111 -13.83 -7.85 -8.93
CA PRO A 111 -14.99 -8.16 -8.09
C PRO A 111 -14.73 -7.85 -6.60
N GLU A 112 -13.53 -8.17 -6.13
CA GLU A 112 -13.08 -7.87 -4.76
C GLU A 112 -12.96 -6.35 -4.48
N SER A 113 -12.65 -5.53 -5.49
CA SER A 113 -12.42 -4.09 -5.31
C SER A 113 -13.64 -3.37 -4.72
N ILE A 114 -14.86 -3.83 -5.00
CA ILE A 114 -16.10 -3.23 -4.50
C ILE A 114 -16.16 -3.22 -2.97
N ARG A 115 -15.54 -4.19 -2.29
CA ARG A 115 -15.45 -4.24 -0.83
C ARG A 115 -14.72 -3.03 -0.23
N TYR A 116 -13.96 -2.27 -1.03
CA TYR A 116 -13.42 -0.97 -0.60
C TYR A 116 -14.50 -0.02 -0.07
N LEU A 117 -15.73 -0.12 -0.55
CA LEU A 117 -16.83 0.72 -0.07
C LEU A 117 -17.28 0.34 1.35
N GLU A 118 -17.07 -0.91 1.77
CA GLU A 118 -17.44 -1.40 3.10
C GLU A 118 -16.50 -0.87 4.20
N ILE A 119 -15.25 -0.54 3.86
CA ILE A 119 -14.27 0.00 4.83
C ILE A 119 -14.41 1.51 5.06
N ILE A 120 -15.31 2.19 4.36
CA ILE A 120 -15.56 3.62 4.53
C ILE A 120 -16.54 3.80 5.69
N PRO A 121 -16.14 4.43 6.81
CA PRO A 121 -17.02 4.56 7.96
C PRO A 121 -18.26 5.40 7.65
N GLU A 122 -19.37 5.05 8.29
CA GLU A 122 -20.60 5.83 8.17
C GLU A 122 -20.39 7.30 8.58
N GLY A 123 -21.01 8.22 7.84
CA GLY A 123 -20.91 9.66 8.10
C GLY A 123 -19.61 10.33 7.62
N VAL A 124 -18.63 9.56 7.11
CA VAL A 124 -17.41 10.14 6.54
C VAL A 124 -17.68 10.68 5.13
N LYS A 125 -17.37 11.96 4.92
CA LYS A 125 -17.36 12.56 3.58
C LYS A 125 -16.13 12.06 2.81
N TRP A 126 -16.33 10.96 2.09
CA TRP A 126 -15.35 10.39 1.18
C TRP A 126 -15.77 10.58 -0.28
N GLU A 127 -14.79 10.84 -1.14
CA GLU A 127 -15.01 11.00 -2.58
C GLU A 127 -14.26 9.89 -3.31
N ASN A 128 -14.97 9.08 -4.08
CA ASN A 128 -14.39 8.02 -4.89
C ASN A 128 -13.65 8.59 -6.11
N LEU A 129 -12.60 9.39 -5.90
CA LEU A 129 -11.81 10.01 -6.95
C LEU A 129 -10.35 10.22 -6.53
N ALA A 130 -9.41 9.77 -7.35
CA ALA A 130 -8.00 10.09 -7.23
C ALA A 130 -7.44 10.75 -8.51
N PRO A 131 -6.46 11.66 -8.40
CA PRO A 131 -5.79 12.24 -9.56
C PRO A 131 -5.22 11.16 -10.47
N ALA A 132 -5.56 11.18 -11.76
CA ALA A 132 -5.19 10.13 -12.70
C ALA A 132 -3.67 9.93 -12.82
N ARG A 133 -2.86 10.98 -12.55
CA ARG A 133 -1.39 10.92 -12.64
C ARG A 133 -0.75 9.90 -11.70
N ILE A 134 -1.46 9.43 -10.67
CA ILE A 134 -0.96 8.36 -9.79
C ILE A 134 -0.75 7.05 -10.56
N ALA A 135 -1.51 6.78 -11.63
CA ALA A 135 -1.31 5.61 -12.48
C ALA A 135 0.12 5.56 -13.06
N LEU A 136 0.67 6.73 -13.40
CA LEU A 136 2.03 6.86 -13.92
C LEU A 136 3.08 6.61 -12.84
N GLU A 137 2.82 6.95 -11.58
CA GLU A 137 3.77 6.74 -10.48
C GLU A 137 3.73 5.30 -9.96
N VAL A 138 2.53 4.77 -9.75
CA VAL A 138 2.29 3.40 -9.21
C VAL A 138 2.95 2.35 -10.10
N SER A 139 2.85 2.48 -11.41
CA SER A 139 3.43 1.52 -12.38
C SER A 139 4.94 1.30 -12.22
N PHE A 140 5.67 2.28 -11.68
CA PHE A 140 7.11 2.19 -11.47
C PHE A 140 7.52 2.10 -10.00
N TYR A 141 6.56 2.07 -9.08
CA TYR A 141 6.86 1.95 -7.66
C TYR A 141 7.07 0.49 -7.28
N ARG A 142 8.29 0.16 -6.83
CA ARG A 142 8.73 -1.23 -6.62
C ARG A 142 9.47 -1.43 -5.30
N PRO A 143 8.79 -1.33 -4.14
CA PRO A 143 9.36 -1.65 -2.83
C PRO A 143 10.12 -2.98 -2.78
N ILE A 144 9.65 -4.01 -3.50
CA ILE A 144 10.30 -5.33 -3.60
C ILE A 144 11.79 -5.26 -3.97
N LYS A 145 12.24 -4.22 -4.68
CA LYS A 145 13.65 -4.08 -5.08
C LYS A 145 14.58 -3.70 -3.94
N VAL A 146 14.04 -3.14 -2.85
CA VAL A 146 14.83 -2.59 -1.75
C VAL A 146 14.69 -3.36 -0.44
N VAL A 147 13.74 -4.29 -0.34
CA VAL A 147 13.46 -5.04 0.91
C VAL A 147 14.67 -5.79 1.48
N LYS A 148 15.60 -6.24 0.63
CA LYS A 148 16.87 -6.86 1.05
C LYS A 148 17.79 -5.95 1.86
N LYS A 149 17.54 -4.64 1.86
CA LYS A 149 18.29 -3.64 2.64
C LYS A 149 17.71 -3.41 4.02
N ILE A 150 16.48 -3.87 4.29
CA ILE A 150 15.82 -3.70 5.58
C ILE A 150 16.55 -4.49 6.65
N ARG A 151 16.84 -3.85 7.80
CA ARG A 151 17.63 -4.45 8.90
C ARG A 151 16.83 -4.77 10.15
N CYS A 152 15.66 -4.16 10.30
CA CYS A 152 14.72 -4.45 11.37
C CYS A 152 13.86 -5.69 11.05
N PRO A 153 13.22 -6.31 12.06
CA PRO A 153 12.14 -7.27 11.85
C PRO A 153 11.01 -6.68 11.01
N VAL A 154 10.43 -7.50 10.13
CA VAL A 154 9.29 -7.12 9.30
C VAL A 154 8.24 -8.23 9.34
N LEU A 155 7.03 -7.94 9.80
CA LEU A 155 5.87 -8.81 9.63
C LEU A 155 5.20 -8.52 8.29
N TYR A 156 5.07 -9.56 7.46
CA TYR A 156 4.23 -9.57 6.28
C TYR A 156 2.90 -10.27 6.62
N VAL A 157 1.81 -9.51 6.63
CA VAL A 157 0.46 -10.06 6.77
C VAL A 157 -0.11 -10.31 5.38
N VAL A 158 -0.32 -11.57 5.03
CA VAL A 158 -0.67 -12.01 3.68
C VAL A 158 -2.09 -12.57 3.65
N ALA A 159 -2.96 -11.99 2.84
CA ALA A 159 -4.25 -12.57 2.49
C ALA A 159 -4.06 -13.51 1.28
N GLU A 160 -4.34 -14.81 1.42
CA GLU A 160 -4.05 -15.81 0.37
C GLU A 160 -4.92 -15.62 -0.88
N GLY A 161 -6.15 -15.12 -0.71
CA GLY A 161 -7.10 -14.84 -1.78
C GLY A 161 -6.99 -13.43 -2.39
N ASP A 162 -5.99 -12.64 -2.00
CA ASP A 162 -5.83 -11.25 -2.45
C ASP A 162 -5.63 -11.15 -3.97
N THR A 163 -6.58 -10.51 -4.67
CA THR A 163 -6.53 -10.28 -6.11
C THR A 163 -6.02 -8.88 -6.49
N ILE A 164 -5.80 -8.00 -5.52
CA ILE A 164 -5.37 -6.60 -5.73
C ILE A 164 -3.85 -6.47 -5.57
N ALA A 165 -3.30 -7.06 -4.51
CA ALA A 165 -1.87 -7.16 -4.21
C ALA A 165 -1.49 -8.64 -4.06
N PRO A 166 -1.30 -9.36 -5.18
CA PRO A 166 -1.25 -10.82 -5.18
C PRO A 166 -0.28 -11.41 -4.15
N ALA A 167 -0.80 -12.30 -3.30
CA ALA A 167 -0.09 -12.93 -2.17
C ALA A 167 1.31 -13.44 -2.54
N GLN A 168 1.42 -14.07 -3.70
CA GLN A 168 2.68 -14.63 -4.18
C GLN A 168 3.80 -13.60 -4.31
N ILE A 169 3.50 -12.38 -4.78
CA ILE A 169 4.49 -11.31 -4.93
C ILE A 169 4.92 -10.78 -3.56
N THR A 170 3.99 -10.70 -2.61
CA THR A 170 4.30 -10.38 -1.21
C THR A 170 5.21 -11.42 -0.59
N LEU A 171 4.94 -12.71 -0.80
CA LEU A 171 5.78 -13.81 -0.33
C LEU A 171 7.19 -13.77 -0.97
N GLU A 172 7.30 -13.36 -2.24
CA GLU A 172 8.61 -13.13 -2.89
C GLU A 172 9.39 -11.97 -2.27
N ALA A 173 8.71 -10.89 -1.87
CA ALA A 173 9.33 -9.79 -1.14
C ALA A 173 9.77 -10.24 0.27
N ALA A 174 8.92 -10.98 0.98
CA ALA A 174 9.23 -11.51 2.31
C ALA A 174 10.47 -12.43 2.28
N LYS A 175 10.57 -13.34 1.29
CA LYS A 175 11.74 -14.21 1.10
C LYS A 175 13.07 -13.45 0.92
N GLN A 176 13.02 -12.24 0.38
CA GLN A 176 14.20 -11.40 0.17
C GLN A 176 14.54 -10.54 1.39
N THR A 177 13.66 -10.48 2.39
CA THR A 177 13.78 -9.61 3.55
C THR A 177 14.53 -10.34 4.67
N PRO A 178 15.66 -9.81 5.20
CA PRO A 178 16.55 -10.55 6.09
C PRO A 178 15.92 -11.07 7.39
N LYS A 179 14.94 -10.35 7.93
CA LYS A 179 14.25 -10.67 9.19
C LYS A 179 12.73 -10.68 9.01
N ALA A 180 12.27 -11.39 7.98
CA ALA A 180 10.85 -11.51 7.69
C ALA A 180 10.17 -12.50 8.63
N GLU A 181 9.04 -12.08 9.20
CA GLU A 181 8.00 -12.95 9.74
C GLU A 181 6.81 -12.90 8.79
N ILE A 182 6.10 -14.02 8.62
CA ILE A 182 4.97 -14.12 7.70
C ILE A 182 3.81 -14.72 8.46
N VAL A 183 2.67 -14.04 8.43
CA VAL A 183 1.38 -14.62 8.82
C VAL A 183 0.47 -14.62 7.60
N LYS A 184 -0.32 -15.69 7.48
CA LYS A 184 -1.22 -15.89 6.35
C LYS A 184 -2.64 -16.06 6.84
N PHE A 185 -3.56 -15.47 6.10
CA PHE A 185 -4.99 -15.58 6.35
C PHE A 185 -5.70 -16.06 5.10
N ASP A 186 -6.65 -16.98 5.27
CA ASP A 186 -7.59 -17.38 4.23
C ASP A 186 -8.64 -16.27 4.09
N GLY A 187 -8.43 -15.39 3.12
CA GLY A 187 -9.24 -14.21 2.89
C GLY A 187 -8.71 -13.36 1.74
N GLY A 188 -9.47 -12.33 1.39
CA GLY A 188 -9.16 -11.31 0.41
C GLY A 188 -8.43 -10.08 0.96
N HIS A 189 -8.09 -9.16 0.05
CA HIS A 189 -7.40 -7.89 0.31
C HIS A 189 -8.08 -7.05 1.40
N PHE A 190 -9.41 -7.08 1.47
CA PHE A 190 -10.20 -6.25 2.38
C PHE A 190 -10.60 -6.96 3.67
N ASP A 191 -10.44 -8.27 3.76
CA ASP A 191 -10.99 -9.06 4.87
C ASP A 191 -10.31 -8.69 6.19
N GLY A 192 -9.01 -8.35 6.17
CA GLY A 192 -8.28 -7.83 7.33
C GLY A 192 -8.76 -6.48 7.86
N TYR A 193 -9.62 -5.76 7.13
CA TYR A 193 -10.27 -4.53 7.59
C TYR A 193 -11.70 -4.78 8.08
N LEU A 194 -12.23 -5.98 7.82
CA LEU A 194 -13.63 -6.35 7.96
C LEU A 194 -13.71 -7.65 8.76
N ASP A 195 -13.94 -8.77 8.08
CA ASP A 195 -14.28 -10.07 8.67
C ASP A 195 -13.15 -10.68 9.52
N LEU A 196 -11.89 -10.32 9.25
CA LEU A 196 -10.70 -10.85 9.90
C LEU A 196 -9.94 -9.80 10.73
N LEU A 197 -10.55 -8.63 10.99
CA LEU A 197 -9.89 -7.51 11.67
C LEU A 197 -9.25 -7.94 13.00
N ASP A 198 -10.00 -8.62 13.86
CA ASP A 198 -9.53 -9.00 15.20
C ASP A 198 -8.31 -9.93 15.11
N SER A 199 -8.35 -10.92 14.22
CA SER A 199 -7.24 -11.86 14.01
C SER A 199 -5.99 -11.16 13.45
N TYR A 200 -6.16 -10.20 12.54
CA TYR A 200 -5.04 -9.42 12.01
C TYR A 200 -4.39 -8.58 13.13
N VAL A 201 -5.22 -7.86 13.90
CA VAL A 201 -4.76 -7.00 14.99
C VAL A 201 -4.03 -7.82 16.06
N GLU A 202 -4.50 -9.02 16.38
CA GLU A 202 -3.84 -9.90 17.36
C GLU A 202 -2.40 -10.26 16.94
N GLU A 203 -2.22 -10.69 15.68
CA GLU A 203 -0.91 -11.06 15.13
C GLU A 203 0.04 -9.87 15.03
N GLU A 204 -0.47 -8.73 14.56
CA GLU A 204 0.31 -7.50 14.47
C GLU A 204 0.73 -6.96 15.84
N HIS A 205 -0.18 -7.01 16.82
CA HIS A 205 0.10 -6.62 18.20
C HIS A 205 1.11 -7.56 18.86
N SER A 206 0.98 -8.88 18.66
CA SER A 206 1.92 -9.88 19.15
C SER A 206 3.34 -9.62 18.61
N PHE A 207 3.44 -9.34 17.30
CA PHE A 207 4.70 -8.98 16.67
C PHE A 207 5.32 -7.70 17.25
N PHE A 208 4.55 -6.62 17.43
CA PHE A 208 5.08 -5.40 18.03
C PHE A 208 5.49 -5.59 19.49
N THR A 209 4.72 -6.34 20.28
CA THR A 209 5.05 -6.68 21.67
C THR A 209 6.40 -7.40 21.73
N LYS A 210 6.60 -8.39 20.85
CA LYS A 210 7.83 -9.18 20.77
C LYS A 210 9.08 -8.36 20.40
N HIS A 211 8.96 -7.33 19.57
CA HIS A 211 10.12 -6.62 19.00
C HIS A 211 10.32 -5.18 19.51
N LEU A 212 9.35 -4.59 20.20
CA LEU A 212 9.45 -3.22 20.72
C LEU A 212 9.53 -3.15 22.24
N LEU A 213 9.05 -4.17 22.95
CA LEU A 213 8.99 -4.20 24.41
C LEU A 213 9.98 -5.19 25.04
N SER A 214 10.74 -5.91 24.22
CA SER A 214 11.77 -6.86 24.63
C SER A 214 13.13 -6.20 24.86
#